data_AF-A0A485CRS6-F1
#
_entry.id   AF-A0A485CRS6-F1
#
_cell.length_a   1.000
_cell.length_b   1.000
_cell.length_c   1.000
_cell.angle_alpha   90.00
_cell.angle_beta   90.00
_cell.angle_gamma   90.00
#
_symmetry.space_group_name_H-M   'P 1'
#
loop_
_entity.id
_entity.type
_entity.pdbx_description
1 polymer ?
#
loop_
_entity_poly.entity_id
_entity_poly.type
_entity_poly.pdbx_seq_one_letter_code
_entity_poly.pdbx_strand_id
1 'polypeptide(L)'
;MARINALPKTILYNLNGSYNDIVATTIANFQSGEDGVKSPMQFGSGWWFNDTRRGMENQLNSLADQGLLMHFVGMLTDSRSLVLTLVMIIFVGFFAI
;
A
#
# COMPACT_ATOMS: atom_id res chain seq x y z
N MET A 1 16.06 -19.35 18.05
CA MET A 1 16.82 -19.16 16.80
C MET A 1 16.09 -18.16 15.90
N ALA A 2 16.76 -17.11 15.43
CA ALA A 2 16.23 -16.28 14.35
C ALA A 2 16.32 -17.08 13.03
N ARG A 3 15.23 -17.19 12.27
CA ARG A 3 15.26 -17.83 10.95
C ARG A 3 15.80 -16.84 9.92
N ILE A 4 16.76 -17.27 9.11
CA ILE A 4 17.32 -16.48 7.99
C ILE A 4 16.24 -16.34 6.90
N ASN A 5 16.14 -15.17 6.24
CA ASN A 5 15.16 -14.85 5.20
C ASN A 5 13.68 -15.07 5.60
N ALA A 6 13.33 -14.72 6.84
CA ALA A 6 11.99 -14.95 7.39
C ALA A 6 11.05 -13.72 7.32
N LEU A 7 11.36 -12.71 6.49
CA LEU A 7 10.52 -11.53 6.37
C LEU A 7 9.22 -11.88 5.62
N PRO A 8 8.04 -11.75 6.25
CA PRO A 8 6.78 -12.05 5.59
C PRO A 8 6.38 -10.95 4.60
N LYS A 9 5.39 -11.26 3.75
CA LYS A 9 4.71 -10.23 2.95
C LYS A 9 4.14 -9.17 3.87
N THR A 10 4.53 -7.92 3.67
CA THR A 10 4.26 -6.84 4.62
C THR A 10 3.76 -5.61 3.88
N ILE A 11 2.70 -5.00 4.40
CA ILE A 11 2.19 -3.72 3.92
C ILE A 11 2.45 -2.68 5.01
N LEU A 12 3.17 -1.61 4.65
CA LEU A 12 3.46 -0.51 5.55
C LEU A 12 2.52 0.67 5.30
N TYR A 13 2.00 1.23 6.39
CA TYR A 13 1.19 2.44 6.40
C TYR A 13 1.83 3.46 7.33
N ASN A 14 1.88 4.72 6.93
CA ASN A 14 2.28 5.84 7.76
C ASN A 14 1.11 6.79 8.03
N LEU A 15 1.09 7.34 9.23
CA LEU A 15 0.04 8.29 9.63
C LEU A 15 0.37 9.73 9.24
N ASN A 16 1.65 10.06 9.13
CA ASN A 16 2.09 11.40 8.70
C ASN A 16 2.60 11.34 7.26
N GLY A 17 1.90 12.04 6.36
CA GLY A 17 2.22 12.11 4.94
C GLY A 17 3.62 12.67 4.60
N SER A 18 4.26 13.39 5.52
CA SER A 18 5.65 13.84 5.34
C SER A 18 6.67 12.68 5.26
N TYR A 19 6.28 11.48 5.71
CA TYR A 19 7.14 10.29 5.66
C TYR A 19 6.90 9.40 4.44
N ASN A 20 6.06 9.81 3.48
CA ASN A 20 5.72 8.96 2.32
C ASN A 20 6.98 8.53 1.56
N ASP A 21 7.87 9.45 1.21
CA ASP A 21 9.08 9.14 0.43
C ASP A 21 10.06 8.26 1.21
N ILE A 22 10.19 8.51 2.52
CA ILE A 22 11.06 7.72 3.41
C ILE A 22 10.52 6.28 3.51
N VAL A 23 9.21 6.12 3.66
CA VAL A 23 8.60 4.78 3.73
C VAL A 23 8.70 4.07 2.39
N ALA A 24 8.39 4.75 1.28
CA ALA A 24 8.45 4.18 -0.06
C ALA A 24 9.87 3.70 -0.42
N THR A 25 10.90 4.50 -0.12
CA THR A 25 12.31 4.11 -0.30
C THR A 25 12.75 3.00 0.65
N THR A 26 12.31 3.02 1.92
CA THR A 26 12.67 1.98 2.89
C THR A 26 12.15 0.60 2.47
N ILE A 27 10.93 0.54 1.93
CA ILE A 27 10.31 -0.69 1.43
C ILE A 27 11.13 -1.29 0.28
N ALA A 28 11.75 -0.46 -0.57
CA ALA A 28 12.59 -0.92 -1.66
C ALA A 28 13.81 -1.74 -1.20
N ASN A 29 14.35 -1.45 -0.01
CA ASN A 29 15.52 -2.16 0.53
C ASN A 29 15.23 -3.62 0.91
N PHE A 30 13.96 -3.96 1.14
CA PHE A 30 13.53 -5.27 1.61
C PHE A 30 12.77 -6.06 0.53
N GLN A 31 12.87 -5.65 -0.73
CA GLN A 31 12.31 -6.40 -1.84
C GLN A 31 13.17 -7.64 -2.09
N SER A 32 12.62 -8.83 -1.78
CA SER A 32 13.21 -10.10 -2.20
C SER A 32 12.43 -10.64 -3.39
N GLY A 33 13.15 -11.05 -4.44
CA GLY A 33 12.57 -11.76 -5.59
C GLY A 33 12.48 -13.27 -5.39
N GLU A 34 12.81 -13.76 -4.20
CA GLU A 34 12.70 -15.19 -3.86
C GLU A 34 11.24 -15.65 -4.03
N ASP A 35 11.07 -16.85 -4.60
CA ASP A 35 9.78 -17.50 -4.87
C ASP A 35 8.84 -16.82 -5.89
N GLY A 36 9.34 -15.88 -6.71
CA GLY A 36 8.55 -15.27 -7.79
C GLY A 36 7.41 -14.35 -7.31
N VAL A 37 7.43 -13.98 -6.03
CA VAL A 37 6.48 -13.03 -5.44
C VAL A 37 6.85 -11.62 -5.88
N LYS A 38 5.95 -10.97 -6.64
CA LYS A 38 6.15 -9.59 -7.07
C LYS A 38 5.88 -8.63 -5.91
N SER A 39 6.89 -7.83 -5.56
CA SER A 39 6.82 -6.79 -4.52
C SER A 39 6.24 -7.31 -3.18
N PRO A 40 6.97 -8.18 -2.45
CA PRO A 40 6.51 -8.71 -1.15
C PRO A 40 6.35 -7.62 -0.08
N MET A 41 7.11 -6.53 -0.20
CA MET A 41 7.00 -5.33 0.63
C MET A 41 6.19 -4.28 -0.12
N GLN A 42 5.11 -3.81 0.48
CA GLN A 42 4.15 -2.91 -0.17
C GLN A 42 3.96 -1.63 0.62
N PHE A 43 3.84 -0.52 -0.09
CA PHE A 43 3.42 0.74 0.50
C PHE A 43 1.91 0.85 0.35
N GLY A 44 1.21 0.91 1.47
CA GLY A 44 -0.25 0.95 1.50
C GLY A 44 -0.84 2.28 1.04
N SER A 45 -2.14 2.28 0.75
CA SER A 45 -2.92 3.49 0.44
C SER A 45 -2.82 4.52 1.57
N GLY A 46 -3.11 5.80 1.25
CA GLY A 46 -3.21 6.86 2.25
C GLY A 46 -4.11 6.43 3.42
N TRP A 47 -3.54 6.39 4.63
CA TRP A 47 -4.22 5.84 5.80
C TRP A 47 -4.80 6.94 6.70
N TRP A 48 -6.01 6.69 7.19
CA TRP A 48 -6.73 7.52 8.16
C TRP A 48 -6.83 8.98 7.72
N PHE A 49 -6.04 9.90 8.30
CA PHE A 49 -6.06 11.32 7.92
C PHE A 49 -5.57 11.57 6.49
N ASN A 50 -4.75 10.65 5.95
CA ASN A 50 -4.26 10.72 4.58
C ASN A 50 -5.23 10.06 3.58
N ASP A 51 -6.32 9.45 4.04
CA ASP A 51 -7.40 8.96 3.19
C ASP A 51 -8.31 10.12 2.74
N THR A 52 -7.68 11.08 2.06
CA THR A 52 -8.30 12.21 1.40
C THR A 52 -7.71 12.30 0.01
N ARG A 53 -8.41 12.93 -0.94
CA ARG A 53 -7.92 13.07 -2.32
C ARG A 53 -6.46 13.52 -2.40
N ARG A 54 -6.10 14.59 -1.68
CA ARG A 54 -4.73 15.12 -1.67
C ARG A 54 -3.73 14.17 -1.01
N GLY A 55 -4.14 13.49 0.06
CA GLY A 55 -3.29 12.50 0.73
C GLY A 55 -3.00 11.29 -0.15
N MET A 56 -4.02 10.81 -0.87
CA MET A 56 -3.88 9.72 -1.84
C MET A 56 -3.05 10.13 -3.05
N GLU A 57 -3.26 11.33 -3.62
CA GLU A 57 -2.42 11.85 -4.71
C GLU A 57 -0.95 11.89 -4.29
N ASN A 58 -0.65 12.39 -3.09
CA ASN A 58 0.72 12.42 -2.57
C ASN A 58 1.29 11.02 -2.34
N GLN A 59 0.51 10.08 -1.79
CA GLN A 59 0.93 8.71 -1.55
C GLN A 59 1.22 7.97 -2.87
N LEU A 60 0.36 8.13 -3.87
CA LEU A 60 0.51 7.53 -5.19
C LEU A 60 1.72 8.09 -5.94
N ASN A 61 1.97 9.40 -5.85
CA ASN A 61 3.16 10.01 -6.43
C ASN A 61 4.43 9.43 -5.81
N SER A 62 4.54 9.39 -4.48
CA SER A 62 5.71 8.79 -3.81
C SER A 62 5.90 7.31 -4.17
N LEU A 63 4.80 6.54 -4.31
CA LEU A 63 4.86 5.14 -4.74
C LEU A 63 5.30 5.00 -6.21
N ALA A 64 4.84 5.88 -7.09
CA ALA A 64 5.22 5.88 -8.51
C ALA A 64 6.69 6.28 -8.70
N ASP A 65 7.20 7.22 -7.90
CA ASP A 65 8.57 7.71 -8.00
C ASP A 65 9.59 6.71 -7.44
N GLN A 66 9.28 6.04 -6.34
CA GLN A 66 10.23 5.20 -5.59
C GLN A 66 9.97 3.69 -5.75
N GLY A 67 8.90 3.29 -6.43
CA GLY A 67 8.46 1.91 -6.51
C GLY A 67 7.75 1.56 -7.82
N LEU A 68 7.00 0.45 -7.80
CA LEU A 68 6.26 -0.05 -8.96
C LEU A 68 4.76 0.05 -8.69
N LEU A 69 4.14 1.10 -9.21
CA LEU A 69 2.70 1.31 -9.08
C LEU A 69 1.86 0.15 -9.67
N MET A 70 2.39 -0.55 -10.68
CA MET A 70 1.76 -1.74 -11.28
C MET A 70 1.49 -2.86 -10.26
N HIS A 71 2.30 -2.97 -9.21
CA HIS A 71 2.16 -4.02 -8.19
C HIS A 71 1.43 -3.54 -6.93
N PHE A 72 0.81 -2.36 -6.97
CA PHE A 72 0.08 -1.83 -5.82
C PHE A 72 -1.14 -2.71 -5.49
N VAL A 73 -1.28 -3.06 -4.22
CA VAL A 73 -2.33 -3.99 -3.73
C VAL A 73 -3.74 -3.36 -3.74
N GLY A 74 -3.82 -2.03 -3.77
CA GLY A 74 -5.07 -1.30 -3.93
C GLY A 74 -5.54 -0.54 -2.68
N MET A 75 -6.79 -0.10 -2.73
CA MET A 75 -7.43 0.73 -1.72
C MET A 75 -8.19 -0.11 -0.69
N LEU A 76 -8.14 0.29 0.58
CA LEU A 76 -8.93 -0.27 1.67
C LEU A 76 -9.79 0.84 2.30
N THR A 77 -10.99 0.51 2.79
CA THR A 77 -11.90 1.52 3.38
C THR A 77 -11.54 1.90 4.82
N ASP A 78 -10.81 1.04 5.56
CA ASP A 78 -10.57 1.14 7.01
C ASP A 78 -11.78 1.61 7.83
N SER A 79 -12.99 1.23 7.41
CA SER A 79 -14.22 1.82 7.96
C SER A 79 -15.02 0.80 8.74
N ARG A 80 -15.61 1.26 9.83
CA ARG A 80 -16.60 0.49 10.61
C ARG A 80 -18.03 0.68 10.07
N SER A 81 -18.17 1.38 8.94
CA SER A 81 -19.46 1.64 8.30
C SER A 81 -19.74 0.56 7.26
N LEU A 82 -20.85 -0.17 7.45
CA LEU A 82 -21.28 -1.19 6.50
C LEU A 82 -21.55 -0.60 5.11
N VAL A 83 -22.10 0.63 5.04
CA VAL A 83 -22.40 1.29 3.77
C VAL A 83 -21.14 1.62 2.99
N LEU A 84 -20.12 2.19 3.64
CA LEU A 84 -18.88 2.59 2.97
C LEU A 84 -18.12 1.36 2.44
N THR A 85 -18.05 0.30 3.26
CA THR A 85 -17.43 -0.97 2.85
C THR A 85 -18.18 -1.61 1.69
N LEU A 86 -19.51 -1.58 1.68
CA LEU A 86 -20.32 -2.14 0.58
C LEU A 86 -20.16 -1.34 -0.71
N VAL A 87 -20.15 -0.01 -0.62
CA VAL A 87 -19.96 0.88 -1.78
C VAL A 87 -18.59 0.64 -2.43
N MET A 88 -17.53 0.47 -1.65
CA MET A 88 -16.20 0.25 -2.21
C MET A 88 -16.05 -1.12 -2.86
N ILE A 89 -16.66 -2.18 -2.29
CA ILE A 89 -16.68 -3.50 -2.94
C ILE A 89 -17.38 -3.44 -4.30
N ILE A 90 -18.47 -2.68 -4.41
CA ILE A 90 -19.19 -2.51 -5.68
C ILE A 90 -18.34 -1.72 -6.68
N PHE A 91 -17.70 -0.62 -6.27
CA PHE A 91 -16.89 0.21 -7.16
C PHE A 91 -15.60 -0.49 -7.62
N VAL A 92 -14.88 -1.17 -6.72
CA VAL A 92 -13.66 -1.91 -7.07
C VAL A 92 -13.99 -3.16 -7.88
N GLY A 93 -15.10 -3.84 -7.56
CA GLY A 93 -15.57 -5.01 -8.32
C GLY A 93 -16.01 -4.70 -9.76
N PHE A 94 -16.45 -3.46 -10.04
CA PHE A 94 -16.89 -3.06 -11.38
C PHE A 94 -15.74 -2.62 -12.30
N PHE A 95 -14.61 -2.17 -11.75
CA PHE A 95 -13.45 -1.72 -12.53
C PHE A 95 -12.39 -2.82 -12.74
N ALA A 96 -12.56 -3.99 -12.13
CA ALA A 96 -11.64 -5.13 -12.23
C ALA A 96 -12.09 -6.23 -13.22
N ILE A 97 -13.12 -5.99 -14.04
CA ILE A 97 -13.57 -6.81 -15.18
C ILE A 97 -13.51 -5.95 -16.44
#